data_AF-A0AAP6J741-F1
#
_entry.id   AF-A0AAP6J741-F1
#
_cell.length_a   1.000
_cell.length_b   1.000
_cell.length_c   1.000
_cell.angle_alpha   90.00
_cell.angle_beta   90.00
_cell.angle_gamma   90.00
#
_symmetry.space_group_name_H-M   'P 1'
#
loop_
_entity.id
_entity.type
_entity.pdbx_description
1 polymer ?
#
loop_
_entity_poly.entity_id
_entity_poly.type
_entity_poly.pdbx_seq_one_letter_code
_entity_poly.pdbx_strand_id
1 'polypeptide(L)' 'MDNQHKQITGYRDLSQSEIDGINSIKALEADAADLVKQLKAIPDVDQRSIALAVTNLQQACMWLTKGVARSDNPFN' A
#
# COMPACT_ATOMS: atom_id res chain seq x y z
N MET A 1 -23.49 0.00 -2.97
CA MET A 1 -23.51 1.37 -3.52
C MET A 1 -22.74 1.31 -4.81
N ASP A 2 -23.40 0.91 -5.90
CA ASP A 2 -22.69 0.62 -7.15
C ASP A 2 -22.34 1.94 -7.85
N ASN A 3 -21.06 2.10 -8.18
CA ASN A 3 -20.49 3.22 -8.96
C ASN A 3 -20.21 4.55 -8.23
N GLN A 4 -19.95 4.56 -6.91
CA GLN A 4 -19.55 5.81 -6.24
C GLN A 4 -18.25 6.41 -6.79
N HIS A 5 -17.38 5.58 -7.37
CA HIS A 5 -16.13 5.99 -8.04
C HIS A 5 -16.35 6.85 -9.31
N LYS A 6 -17.53 6.77 -9.94
CA LYS A 6 -17.85 7.54 -11.16
C LYS A 6 -18.20 9.01 -10.88
N GLN A 7 -18.42 9.37 -9.62
CA GLN A 7 -18.76 10.74 -9.21
C GLN A 7 -17.51 11.56 -8.83
N ILE A 8 -16.33 10.95 -8.77
CA ILE A 8 -15.08 11.60 -8.35
C ILE A 8 -14.15 11.70 -9.57
N THR A 9 -13.91 12.93 -10.01
CA THR A 9 -13.00 13.22 -11.13
C THR A 9 -11.60 12.66 -10.86
N GLY A 10 -10.99 12.01 -11.85
CA GLY A 10 -9.63 11.45 -11.76
C GLY A 10 -9.52 10.00 -11.30
N TYR A 11 -10.63 9.34 -10.94
CA TYR A 11 -10.67 7.90 -10.72
C TYR A 11 -11.16 7.18 -11.98
N ARG A 12 -10.37 6.22 -12.45
CA ARG A 12 -10.73 5.32 -13.54
C ARG A 12 -11.29 4.01 -13.00
N ASP A 13 -12.07 3.32 -13.82
CA ASP A 13 -12.45 1.94 -13.54
C ASP A 13 -11.20 1.03 -13.65
N LEU A 14 -11.08 0.11 -12.70
CA LEU A 14 -10.00 -0.89 -12.65
C LEU A 14 -10.46 -2.18 -13.33
N SER A 15 -9.57 -2.84 -14.06
CA SER A 15 -9.82 -4.22 -14.49
C SER A 15 -9.77 -5.17 -13.29
N GLN A 16 -10.35 -6.36 -13.43
CA GLN A 16 -10.25 -7.38 -12.37
C GLN A 16 -8.80 -7.71 -12.01
N SER A 17 -7.91 -7.80 -13.00
CA SER A 17 -6.48 -8.03 -12.76
C SER A 17 -5.80 -6.91 -11.95
N GLU A 18 -6.26 -5.67 -12.09
CA GLU A 18 -5.74 -4.53 -11.32
C GLU A 18 -6.29 -4.53 -9.89
N ILE A 19 -7.55 -4.92 -9.71
CA ILE A 19 -8.14 -5.16 -8.39
C ILE A 19 -7.38 -6.27 -7.65
N ASP A 20 -7.11 -7.38 -8.32
CA ASP A 20 -6.36 -8.50 -7.77
C ASP A 20 -4.92 -8.10 -7.41
N GLY A 21 -4.30 -7.26 -8.23
CA GLY A 21 -3.00 -6.64 -7.94
C GLY A 21 -3.02 -5.79 -6.68
N ILE A 22 -4.01 -4.91 -6.52
CA ILE A 22 -4.17 -4.09 -5.29
C ILE A 22 -4.40 -4.99 -4.06
N ASN A 23 -5.25 -6.01 -4.17
CA ASN A 23 -5.49 -6.95 -3.08
C ASN A 23 -4.22 -7.71 -2.69
N SER A 24 -3.39 -8.09 -3.65
CA SER A 24 -2.08 -8.72 -3.40
C SER A 24 -1.12 -7.78 -2.65
N ILE A 25 -1.12 -6.48 -2.99
CA ILE A 25 -0.35 -5.46 -2.25
C ILE A 25 -0.88 -5.32 -0.81
N LYS A 26 -2.20 -5.39 -0.61
CA LYS A 26 -2.80 -5.36 0.74
C LYS A 26 -2.47 -6.58 1.59
N ALA A 27 -2.39 -7.76 0.97
CA ALA A 27 -1.88 -8.94 1.67
C ALA A 27 -0.42 -8.75 2.11
N LEU A 28 0.44 -8.21 1.23
CA LEU A 28 1.82 -7.90 1.57
C LEU A 28 1.94 -6.87 2.72
N GLU A 29 1.09 -5.84 2.75
CA GLU A 29 1.05 -4.87 3.86
C GLU A 29 0.73 -5.57 5.20
N ALA A 30 -0.22 -6.51 5.21
CA ALA A 30 -0.59 -7.27 6.40
C ALA A 30 0.55 -8.16 6.89
N ASP A 31 1.16 -8.93 5.98
CA ASP A 31 2.30 -9.80 6.30
C ASP A 31 3.49 -9.00 6.85
N ALA A 32 3.77 -7.84 6.25
CA ALA A 32 4.82 -6.94 6.72
C ALA A 32 4.52 -6.38 8.11
N ALA A 33 3.26 -6.04 8.41
CA ALA A 33 2.85 -5.55 9.72
C ALA A 33 3.04 -6.62 10.82
N ASP A 34 2.69 -7.86 10.53
CA ASP A 34 2.89 -8.99 11.44
C ASP A 34 4.38 -9.25 11.71
N LEU A 35 5.22 -9.22 10.67
CA LEU A 35 6.67 -9.33 10.83
C LEU A 35 7.23 -8.18 11.69
N VAL A 36 6.85 -6.94 11.43
CA VAL A 36 7.28 -5.78 12.22
C VAL A 36 6.88 -5.93 13.69
N LYS A 37 5.67 -6.44 13.97
CA LYS A 37 5.21 -6.70 15.34
C LYS A 37 6.09 -7.72 16.04
N GLN A 38 6.46 -8.81 15.36
CA GLN A 38 7.37 -9.82 15.89
C GLN A 38 8.76 -9.24 16.17
N LEU A 39 9.33 -8.49 15.21
CA LEU A 39 10.65 -7.89 15.36
C LEU A 39 10.70 -6.89 16.52
N LYS A 40 9.67 -6.04 16.68
CA LYS A 40 9.59 -5.07 17.78
C LYS A 40 9.54 -5.72 19.16
N ALA A 41 9.11 -6.99 19.27
CA ALA A 41 9.03 -7.72 20.52
C ALA A 41 10.39 -8.31 20.95
N ILE A 42 11.40 -8.31 20.09
CA ILE A 42 12.74 -8.82 20.39
C ILE A 42 13.48 -7.81 21.31
N PRO A 43 14.00 -8.24 22.48
CA PRO A 43 14.83 -7.38 23.32
C PRO A 43 16.08 -6.87 22.58
N ASP A 44 16.51 -5.65 22.87
CA ASP A 44 17.74 -5.03 22.36
C ASP A 44 17.84 -4.85 20.82
N VAL A 45 16.74 -5.05 20.08
CA VAL A 45 16.70 -4.71 18.65
C VAL A 45 16.72 -3.19 18.44
N ASP A 46 17.41 -2.72 17.40
CA ASP A 46 17.41 -1.31 17.03
C ASP A 46 16.04 -0.86 16.50
N GLN A 47 15.24 -0.29 17.39
CA GLN A 47 13.90 0.20 17.10
C GLN A 47 13.89 1.33 16.07
N ARG A 48 14.99 2.11 15.95
CA ARG A 48 15.08 3.18 14.95
C ARG A 48 15.14 2.59 13.55
N SER A 49 15.97 1.57 13.34
CA SER A 49 16.04 0.88 12.05
C SER A 49 14.71 0.23 11.66
N ILE A 50 14.01 -0.38 12.63
CA ILE A 50 12.66 -0.93 12.38
C ILE A 50 11.67 0.16 11.99
N ALA A 51 11.69 1.32 12.66
CA ALA A 51 10.80 2.43 12.32
C ALA A 51 11.05 2.95 10.89
N LEU A 52 12.32 3.08 10.47
CA LEU A 52 12.67 3.47 9.10
C LEU A 52 12.20 2.43 8.08
N ALA A 53 12.36 1.14 8.38
CA ALA A 53 11.85 0.06 7.54
C ALA A 53 10.33 0.15 7.36
N VAL A 54 9.57 0.43 8.43
CA VAL A 54 8.12 0.62 8.36
C VAL A 54 7.75 1.76 7.42
N THR A 55 8.38 2.93 7.55
CA THR A 55 8.11 4.08 6.66
C THR A 55 8.41 3.74 5.20
N ASN A 56 9.54 3.07 4.93
CA ASN A 56 9.92 2.66 3.58
C ASN A 56 8.95 1.62 2.99
N LEU A 57 8.48 0.66 3.79
CA LEU A 57 7.48 -0.34 3.37
C LEU A 57 6.14 0.32 3.04
N GLN A 58 5.67 1.24 3.90
CA GLN A 58 4.46 2.01 3.65
C GLN A 58 4.58 2.82 2.35
N GLN A 59 5.72 3.48 2.13
CA GLN A 59 5.98 4.23 0.91
C GLN A 59 6.02 3.31 -0.32
N ALA A 60 6.68 2.15 -0.23
CA ALA A 60 6.71 1.17 -1.31
C ALA A 60 5.29 0.69 -1.68
N CYS A 61 4.48 0.30 -0.71
CA CYS A 61 3.11 -0.16 -0.95
C CYS A 61 2.21 0.95 -1.52
N MET A 62 2.40 2.19 -1.06
CA MET A 62 1.74 3.37 -1.64
C MET A 62 2.08 3.53 -3.12
N TRP A 63 3.36 3.48 -3.49
CA TRP A 63 3.79 3.62 -4.88
C TRP A 63 3.35 2.45 -5.76
N LEU A 64 3.38 1.23 -5.25
CA LEU A 64 2.84 0.05 -5.95
C LEU A 64 1.34 0.23 -6.23
N THR A 65 0.56 0.60 -5.21
CA THR A 65 -0.89 0.84 -5.35
C THR A 65 -1.16 1.97 -6.34
N LYS A 66 -0.42 3.07 -6.26
CA LYS A 66 -0.53 4.20 -7.20
C LYS A 66 -0.21 3.79 -8.64
N GLY A 67 0.82 2.96 -8.83
CA GLY A 67 1.22 2.44 -10.14
C GLY A 67 0.12 1.58 -10.79
N VAL A 68 -0.56 0.76 -9.99
CA VAL A 68 -1.71 -0.04 -10.47
C VAL A 68 -2.93 0.86 -10.71
N ALA A 69 -3.28 1.71 -9.74
CA ALA A 69 -4.47 2.56 -9.82
C ALA A 69 -4.38 3.58 -10.98
N ARG A 70 -3.16 4.02 -11.34
CA ARG A 70 -2.92 5.07 -12.36
C ARG A 70 -3.84 6.26 -12.16
N SER A 71 -3.94 6.74 -10.91
CA SER A 71 -4.68 7.94 -10.59
C SER A 71 -4.09 9.12 -11.35
N ASP A 72 -4.95 10.01 -11.84
CA ASP A 72 -4.53 11.14 -12.65
C ASP A 72 -3.48 11.99 -11.91
N ASN A 73 -2.41 12.38 -12.61
CA ASN A 73 -1.38 13.26 -12.04
C ASN A 73 -1.58 14.67 -12.60
N PRO A 74 -2.20 15.60 -11.87
CA PRO A 74 -2.47 16.95 -12.36
C PRO A 74 -1.21 17.82 -12.50
N PHE A 75 -0.03 17.30 -12.13
CA PHE A 75 1.26 18.01 -12.16
C PHE A 75 2.25 17.44 -13.18
N ASN A 76 1.83 16.48 -14.02
CA ASN A 76 2.59 16.05 -15.20
C ASN A 76 2.02 16.70 -16.47
#